data_AF-Q9XDH0-F1
#
_entry.id   AF-Q9XDH0-F1
#
_cell.length_a   1.000
_cell.length_b   1.000
_cell.length_c   1.000
_cell.angle_alpha   90.00
_cell.angle_beta   90.00
_cell.angle_gamma   90.00
#
_symmetry.space_group_name_H-M   'P 1'
#
loop_
_entity.id
_entity.type
_entity.pdbx_description
1 polymer ?
#
loop_
_entity_poly.entity_id
_entity_poly.type
_entity_poly.pdbx_seq_one_letter_code
_entity_poly.pdbx_strand_id
1 'polypeptide(L)'
;NMDQRMRVYIGTMSAAALGIRDIGDEKIMTIETADAANRSIGTIDEGLKKINKQRTDLGGYQNRMELTVVGIDIAAENLQAAESRIRDADMAKQMVEYTKNQILSNTGIAMLAQANNNSQLVMSLLR
;
A
#
# COMPACT_ATOMS: atom_id res chain seq x y z
N ASN A 1 4.61 1.70 8.28
CA ASN A 1 3.47 0.78 8.11
C ASN A 1 3.64 -0.47 9.00
N MET A 2 3.69 -0.28 10.33
CA MET A 2 3.87 -1.38 11.30
C MET A 2 2.54 -1.96 11.83
N ASP A 3 1.40 -1.31 11.52
CA ASP A 3 0.09 -1.59 12.15
C ASP A 3 -0.87 -2.46 11.33
N GLN A 4 -0.57 -2.80 10.07
CA GLN A 4 -1.43 -3.69 9.26
C GLN A 4 -0.98 -5.14 9.30
N ARG A 5 -0.68 -5.66 10.50
CA ARG A 5 -0.34 -7.08 10.68
C ARG A 5 -1.61 -7.88 10.98
N MET A 6 -2.09 -8.65 10.01
CA MET A 6 -3.19 -9.58 10.23
C MET A 6 -2.65 -10.92 10.71
N ARG A 7 -2.97 -11.32 11.94
CA ARG A 7 -2.59 -12.62 12.49
C ARG A 7 -3.63 -13.65 12.07
N VAL A 8 -3.22 -14.61 11.24
CA VAL A 8 -4.05 -15.74 10.83
C VAL A 8 -3.78 -16.91 11.78
N TYR A 9 -4.84 -17.46 12.37
CA TYR A 9 -4.73 -18.68 13.17
C TYR A 9 -5.17 -19.87 12.33
N ILE A 10 -4.28 -20.86 12.18
CA ILE A 10 -4.59 -22.14 11.55
C ILE A 10 -4.49 -23.19 12.65
N GLY A 11 -5.64 -23.73 13.05
CA GLY A 11 -5.65 -24.86 13.98
C GLY A 11 -4.99 -26.09 13.35
N THR A 12 -4.50 -27.02 14.17
CA THR A 12 -3.97 -28.30 13.68
C THR A 12 -5.10 -29.13 13.06
N MET A 13 -5.07 -29.33 11.74
CA MET A 13 -6.08 -30.09 10.98
C MET A 13 -5.60 -31.49 10.58
N SER A 14 -4.75 -32.11 11.39
CA SER A 14 -4.27 -33.47 11.13
C SER A 14 -5.36 -34.51 11.38
N ALA A 15 -5.29 -35.69 10.75
CA ALA A 15 -6.25 -36.76 10.95
C ALA A 15 -6.40 -37.19 12.42
N ALA A 16 -5.31 -37.10 13.20
CA ALA A 16 -5.32 -37.32 14.65
C ALA A 16 -6.04 -36.18 15.41
N ALA A 17 -5.77 -34.91 15.06
CA ALA A 17 -6.44 -33.76 15.68
C ALA A 17 -7.94 -33.67 15.34
N LEU A 18 -8.35 -34.28 14.22
CA LEU A 18 -9.74 -34.38 13.79
C LEU A 18 -10.44 -35.64 14.32
N GLY A 19 -9.75 -36.51 15.07
CA GLY A 19 -10.30 -37.73 15.66
C GLY A 19 -10.53 -38.89 14.68
N ILE A 20 -10.10 -38.74 13.42
CA ILE A 20 -10.24 -39.76 12.35
C ILE A 20 -9.23 -40.90 12.55
N ARG A 21 -8.14 -40.62 13.27
CA ARG A 21 -7.11 -41.58 13.65
C ARG A 21 -7.02 -41.62 15.18
N ASP A 22 -7.04 -42.83 15.75
CA ASP A 22 -6.88 -42.99 17.18
C ASP A 22 -5.46 -42.55 17.60
N ILE A 23 -5.37 -41.86 18.74
CA ILE A 23 -4.15 -41.17 19.23
C ILE A 23 -3.10 -42.19 19.72
N GLY A 24 -3.53 -43.41 20.06
CA GLY A 24 -2.64 -44.49 20.55
C GLY A 24 -2.13 -45.45 19.46
N ASP A 25 -3.04 -46.09 18.71
CA ASP A 25 -2.72 -47.22 17.83
C ASP A 25 -2.59 -46.85 16.34
N GLU A 26 -2.70 -45.57 15.98
CA GLU A 26 -2.67 -45.08 14.59
C GLU A 26 -3.70 -45.74 13.63
N LYS A 27 -4.65 -46.51 14.18
CA LYS A 27 -5.64 -47.24 13.38
C LYS A 27 -6.71 -46.27 12.88
N ILE A 28 -7.05 -46.39 11.60
CA ILE A 28 -8.18 -45.68 11.00
C ILE A 28 -9.45 -46.30 11.57
N MET A 29 -10.47 -45.47 11.84
CA MET A 29 -11.76 -45.96 12.35
C MET A 29 -12.30 -47.11 11.47
N THR A 30 -12.83 -48.15 12.12
CA THR A 30 -13.26 -49.37 11.42
C THR A 30 -14.70 -49.21 10.90
N ILE A 31 -14.97 -49.83 9.75
CA ILE A 31 -16.30 -49.83 9.09
C ILE A 31 -16.86 -51.26 9.04
N GLU A 32 -16.28 -52.17 9.83
CA GLU A 32 -16.60 -53.61 9.78
C GLU A 32 -17.99 -53.94 10.33
N THR A 33 -18.53 -53.11 11.22
CA THR A 33 -19.87 -53.26 11.78
C THR A 33 -20.71 -52.02 11.53
N ALA A 34 -22.04 -52.18 11.49
CA ALA A 34 -22.96 -51.05 11.29
C ALA A 34 -22.77 -49.95 12.36
N ASP A 35 -22.54 -50.33 13.62
CA ASP A 35 -22.29 -49.38 14.71
C ASP A 35 -20.92 -48.69 14.61
N ALA A 36 -19.89 -49.37 14.12
CA ALA A 36 -18.58 -48.77 13.89
C ALA A 36 -18.60 -47.82 12.68
N ALA A 37 -19.33 -48.19 11.63
CA ALA A 37 -19.58 -47.35 10.46
C ALA A 37 -20.32 -46.06 10.84
N ASN A 38 -21.40 -46.15 11.61
CA ASN A 38 -22.17 -44.98 12.06
C ASN A 38 -21.32 -44.02 12.92
N ARG A 39 -20.50 -44.55 13.82
CA ARG A 39 -19.56 -43.73 14.61
C ARG A 39 -18.51 -43.05 13.73
N SER A 40 -17.95 -43.77 12.75
CA SER A 40 -16.98 -43.23 11.80
C SER A 40 -17.55 -42.08 10.97
N ILE A 41 -18.78 -42.21 10.49
CA ILE A 41 -19.48 -41.15 9.76
C ILE A 41 -19.65 -39.91 10.65
N GLY A 42 -20.07 -40.09 11.91
CA GLY A 42 -20.21 -38.97 12.85
C GLY A 42 -18.91 -38.21 13.09
N THR A 43 -17.81 -38.92 13.34
CA THR A 43 -16.49 -38.30 13.56
C THR A 43 -15.97 -37.60 12.30
N ILE A 44 -16.17 -38.18 11.11
CA ILE A 44 -15.79 -37.55 9.84
C ILE A 44 -16.62 -36.29 9.60
N ASP A 45 -17.93 -36.30 9.86
CA ASP A 45 -18.80 -35.13 9.70
C ASP A 45 -18.37 -33.98 10.64
N GLU A 46 -18.03 -34.28 11.89
CA GLU A 46 -17.45 -33.28 12.80
C GLU A 46 -16.10 -32.75 12.31
N GLY A 47 -15.23 -33.63 11.79
CA GLY A 47 -13.95 -33.25 11.20
C GLY A 47 -14.13 -32.32 9.99
N LEU A 48 -15.06 -32.65 9.09
CA LEU A 48 -15.41 -31.82 7.93
C LEU A 48 -15.99 -30.47 8.36
N LYS A 49 -16.84 -30.42 9.38
CA LYS A 49 -17.36 -29.15 9.93
C LYS A 49 -16.23 -28.27 10.45
N LYS A 50 -15.24 -28.83 11.14
CA LYS A 50 -14.06 -28.08 11.62
C LYS A 50 -13.21 -27.53 10.46
N ILE A 51 -12.93 -28.37 9.45
CA ILE A 51 -12.20 -27.94 8.25
C ILE A 51 -12.94 -26.84 7.50
N ASN A 52 -14.25 -27.02 7.28
CA ASN A 52 -15.07 -26.03 6.57
C ASN A 52 -15.10 -24.70 7.32
N LYS A 53 -15.24 -24.72 8.65
CA LYS A 53 -15.13 -23.52 9.47
C LYS A 53 -13.78 -22.81 9.27
N GLN A 54 -12.67 -23.55 9.37
CA GLN A 54 -11.34 -22.98 9.14
C GLN A 54 -11.20 -22.40 7.73
N ARG A 55 -11.75 -23.05 6.69
CA ARG A 55 -11.73 -22.53 5.31
C ARG A 55 -12.56 -21.26 5.18
N THR A 56 -13.72 -21.18 5.82
CA THR A 56 -14.55 -19.96 5.84
C THR A 56 -13.80 -18.81 6.52
N ASP A 57 -13.14 -19.06 7.65
CA ASP A 57 -12.36 -18.04 8.35
C ASP A 57 -11.19 -17.54 7.48
N LEU A 58 -10.48 -18.46 6.80
CA LEU A 58 -9.42 -18.12 5.85
C LEU A 58 -9.93 -17.30 4.66
N GLY A 59 -11.10 -17.64 4.11
CA GLY A 59 -11.75 -16.86 3.06
C GLY A 59 -12.12 -15.46 3.52
N GLY A 60 -12.58 -15.31 4.77
CA GLY A 60 -12.82 -14.02 5.40
C GLY A 60 -11.55 -13.18 5.53
N TYR A 61 -10.44 -13.78 5.98
CA TYR A 61 -9.14 -13.10 6.03
C TYR A 61 -8.63 -12.69 4.65
N GLN A 62 -8.80 -13.55 3.63
CA GLN A 62 -8.43 -13.24 2.24
C GLN A 62 -9.19 -12.01 1.72
N ASN A 63 -10.52 -11.98 1.88
CA ASN A 63 -11.34 -10.84 1.45
C ASN A 63 -10.89 -9.54 2.13
N ARG A 64 -10.66 -9.58 3.45
CA ARG A 64 -10.15 -8.40 4.17
C ARG A 64 -8.78 -7.96 3.67
N MET A 65 -7.89 -8.89 3.34
CA MET A 65 -6.58 -8.58 2.80
C MET A 65 -6.69 -7.91 1.43
N GLU A 66 -7.54 -8.44 0.55
CA GLU A 66 -7.82 -7.88 -0.77
C GLU A 66 -8.41 -6.47 -0.68
N LEU A 67 -9.40 -6.25 0.18
CA LEU A 67 -9.96 -4.92 0.43
C LEU A 67 -8.91 -3.95 1.00
N THR A 68 -8.02 -4.45 1.87
CA THR A 68 -6.94 -3.63 2.45
C THR A 68 -5.95 -3.20 1.38
N VAL A 69 -5.58 -4.10 0.46
CA VAL A 69 -4.70 -3.79 -0.69
C VAL A 69 -5.33 -2.69 -1.54
N VAL A 70 -6.59 -2.85 -1.95
CA VAL A 70 -7.30 -1.83 -2.74
C VAL A 70 -7.33 -0.48 -2.01
N GLY A 71 -7.58 -0.48 -0.71
CA GLY A 71 -7.55 0.75 0.09
C GLY A 71 -6.16 1.42 0.15
N ILE A 72 -5.09 0.64 0.24
CA ILE A 72 -3.71 1.16 0.20
C ILE A 72 -3.39 1.72 -1.17
N ASP A 73 -3.79 1.04 -2.25
CA ASP A 73 -3.52 1.50 -3.62
C ASP A 73 -4.22 2.85 -3.89
N ILE A 74 -5.47 3.00 -3.46
CA ILE A 74 -6.21 4.27 -3.53
C ILE A 74 -5.50 5.36 -2.68
N ALA A 75 -5.04 5.01 -1.48
CA ALA A 75 -4.33 5.96 -0.63
C ALA A 75 -2.98 6.37 -1.25
N ALA A 76 -2.26 5.44 -1.87
CA ALA A 76 -1.00 5.69 -2.57
C ALA A 76 -1.21 6.60 -3.79
N GLU A 77 -2.25 6.34 -4.60
CA GLU A 77 -2.61 7.19 -5.74
C GLU A 77 -2.94 8.63 -5.27
N ASN A 78 -3.74 8.76 -4.23
CA ASN A 78 -4.10 10.06 -3.67
C ASN A 78 -2.87 10.81 -3.10
N LEU A 79 -1.97 10.10 -2.43
CA LEU A 79 -0.72 10.68 -1.92
C LEU A 79 0.21 11.11 -3.05
N GLN A 80 0.36 10.29 -4.09
CA GLN A 80 1.17 10.64 -5.27
C GLN A 80 0.59 11.84 -6.01
N ALA A 81 -0.74 11.91 -6.18
CA ALA A 81 -1.40 13.06 -6.78
C ALA A 81 -1.22 14.34 -5.93
N ALA A 82 -1.28 14.22 -4.61
CA ALA A 82 -0.99 15.33 -3.71
C ALA A 82 0.48 15.77 -3.78
N GLU A 83 1.43 14.82 -3.80
CA GLU A 83 2.86 15.10 -3.96
C GLU A 83 3.14 15.79 -5.30
N SER A 84 2.56 15.31 -6.40
CA SER A 84 2.70 15.94 -7.72
C SER A 84 2.23 17.39 -7.68
N ARG A 85 1.05 17.66 -7.09
CA ARG A 85 0.54 19.03 -6.96
C ARG A 85 1.46 19.93 -6.12
N ILE A 86 2.02 19.42 -5.02
CA ILE A 86 2.95 20.17 -4.18
C ILE A 86 4.22 20.47 -4.98
N ARG A 87 4.81 19.46 -5.63
CA ARG A 87 6.03 19.60 -6.43
C ARG A 87 5.82 20.56 -7.60
N ASP A 88 4.68 20.49 -8.29
CA ASP A 88 4.35 21.35 -9.42
C ASP A 88 4.13 22.81 -8.95
N ALA A 89 3.48 23.03 -7.81
CA ALA A 89 3.30 24.36 -7.22
C ALA A 89 4.64 24.98 -6.80
N ASP A 90 5.53 24.19 -6.18
CA ASP A 90 6.86 24.64 -5.77
C ASP A 90 7.75 24.93 -6.99
N MET A 91 7.69 24.08 -8.02
CA MET A 91 8.34 24.32 -9.32
C MET A 91 7.87 25.62 -9.96
N ALA A 92 6.55 25.87 -9.99
CA ALA A 92 6.01 27.11 -10.55
C ALA A 92 6.53 28.34 -9.81
N LYS A 93 6.59 28.28 -8.47
CA LYS A 93 7.16 29.37 -7.65
C LYS A 93 8.65 29.60 -7.95
N GLN A 94 9.43 28.52 -8.01
CA GLN A 94 10.86 28.59 -8.35
C GLN A 94 11.08 29.14 -9.77
N MET A 95 10.25 28.76 -10.74
CA MET A 95 10.33 29.26 -12.11
C MET A 95 9.98 30.76 -12.22
N VAL A 96 9.02 31.24 -11.45
CA VAL A 96 8.71 32.68 -11.37
C VAL A 96 9.88 33.44 -10.76
N GLU A 97 10.47 32.93 -9.68
CA GLU A 97 11.63 33.55 -9.03
C GLU A 97 12.86 33.56 -9.94
N TYR A 98 13.13 32.43 -10.62
CA TYR A 98 14.17 32.32 -11.63
C TYR A 98 13.97 33.31 -12.78
N THR A 99 12.76 33.40 -13.32
CA THR A 99 12.42 34.34 -14.40
C THR A 99 12.56 35.79 -13.95
N LYS A 100 12.11 36.12 -12.73
CA LYS A 100 12.29 37.44 -12.14
C LYS A 100 13.77 37.80 -12.02
N ASN A 101 14.60 36.87 -11.54
CA ASN A 101 16.03 37.08 -11.40
C ASN A 101 16.72 37.23 -12.77
N GLN A 102 16.30 36.45 -13.77
CA GLN A 102 16.81 36.56 -15.14
C GLN A 102 16.45 37.93 -15.76
N ILE A 103 15.20 38.37 -15.59
CA ILE A 103 14.77 39.70 -16.03
C ILE A 103 15.56 40.78 -15.29
N LEU A 104 15.72 40.69 -13.97
CA LEU A 104 16.48 41.67 -13.18
C LEU A 104 17.94 41.77 -13.64
N SER A 105 18.59 40.63 -13.91
CA SER A 105 19.95 40.58 -14.44
C SER A 105 20.06 41.25 -15.81
N ASN A 106 19.15 40.91 -16.75
CA ASN A 106 19.12 41.52 -18.07
C ASN A 106 18.82 43.02 -18.01
N THR A 107 17.91 43.44 -17.13
CA THR A 107 17.55 44.85 -16.90
C THR A 107 18.69 45.60 -16.25
N GLY A 108 19.44 44.98 -15.33
CA GLY A 108 20.65 45.56 -14.73
C GLY A 108 21.72 45.86 -15.78
N ILE A 109 21.96 44.95 -16.73
CA ILE A 109 22.88 45.19 -17.86
C ILE A 109 22.36 46.31 -18.77
N ALA A 110 21.06 46.29 -19.11
CA ALA A 110 20.45 47.33 -19.94
C ALA A 110 20.43 48.71 -19.25
N MET A 111 20.17 48.76 -17.94
CA MET A 111 20.21 49.99 -17.13
C MET A 111 21.62 50.55 -17.01
N LEU A 112 22.64 49.69 -16.82
CA LEU A 112 24.04 50.12 -16.85
C LEU A 112 24.41 50.69 -18.22
N ALA A 113 23.98 50.06 -19.32
CA ALA A 113 24.20 50.57 -20.66
C ALA A 113 23.48 51.91 -20.91
N GLN A 114 22.23 52.06 -20.44
CA GLN A 114 21.47 53.31 -20.55
C GLN A 114 22.07 54.43 -19.68
N ALA A 115 22.51 54.12 -18.46
CA ALA A 115 23.18 55.07 -17.57
C ALA A 115 24.48 55.58 -18.19
N ASN A 116 25.30 54.70 -18.77
CA ASN A 116 26.53 55.09 -19.48
C ASN A 116 26.25 56.02 -20.68
N ASN A 117 25.21 55.74 -21.47
CA ASN A 117 24.83 56.59 -22.61
C ASN A 117 24.33 57.98 -22.14
N ASN A 118 23.50 58.02 -21.09
CA ASN A 118 23.06 59.29 -20.52
C ASN A 118 24.22 60.11 -19.92
N SER A 119 25.18 59.46 -19.25
CA SER A 119 26.37 60.15 -18.73
C SER A 119 27.23 60.77 -19.84
N GLN A 120 27.35 60.11 -20.99
CA GLN A 120 28.07 60.65 -22.15
C GLN A 120 27.35 61.84 -22.79
N LEU A 121 26.01 61.82 -22.85
CA LEU A 121 25.21 62.96 -23.30
C LEU A 121 25.40 64.19 -22.40
N VAL A 122 25.44 64.00 -21.08
CA VAL A 122 25.70 65.11 -20.14
C VAL A 122 27.12 65.67 -20.32
N MET A 123 28.13 64.81 -20.52
CA MET A 123 29.49 65.26 -20.83
C MET A 123 29.59 66.00 -22.18
N SER A 124 28.69 65.72 -23.14
CA SER A 124 28.62 66.48 -24.39
C SER A 124 27.94 67.84 -24.24
N LEU A 125 27.04 68.01 -23.25
CA LEU A 125 26.37 69.28 -22.93
C LEU A 125 27.22 70.21 -22.05
N LEU A 126 28.27 69.69 -21.42
CA LEU A 126 29.23 70.44 -20.60
C LEU A 126 30.49 70.89 -21.40
N ARG A 127 30.48 70.74 -22.73
CA ARG A 127 31.56 71.15 -23.62
C ARG A 127 31.20 72.36 -24.46
#